data_AF-A0AAN8YTA7-F1
#
_entry.id   AF-A0AAN8YTA7-F1
#
_cell.length_a   1.000
_cell.length_b   1.000
_cell.length_c   1.000
_cell.angle_alpha   90.00
_cell.angle_beta   90.00
_cell.angle_gamma   90.00
#
_symmetry.space_group_name_H-M   'P 1'
#
loop_
_entity.id
_entity.type
_entity.pdbx_description
1 polymer ?
#
loop_
_entity_poly.entity_id
_entity_poly.type
_entity_poly.pdbx_seq_one_letter_code
_entity_poly.pdbx_strand_id
1 'polypeptide(L)'
;MKETMGNPLHLTSLNHISLVCRSVEESINFYQNVLGFFPVRRPGSFDFDGAWLFSYGIGIHLLQSEDPENMRKKTEINPKDNHISFQCETMSSVEKKLKEMGIKYARAVVEEGGIHVDQLFFHDPDGFMIEICNCDSLPVIPLAGEMARSCSRVNLQLLQQQQQQLQPLVQQSARMQATIREKVL
;
A
#
# COMPACT_ATOMS: atom_id res chain seq x y z
N MET A 1 9.41 -32.91 20.72
CA MET A 1 9.92 -32.06 19.62
C MET A 1 8.74 -31.24 19.13
N LYS A 2 8.77 -29.90 19.26
CA LYS A 2 7.74 -29.04 18.65
C LYS A 2 8.02 -29.05 17.15
N GLU A 3 7.14 -29.63 16.36
CA GLU A 3 7.16 -29.38 14.91
C GLU A 3 7.05 -27.87 14.72
N THR A 4 8.08 -27.27 14.14
CA THR A 4 7.99 -25.95 13.54
C THR A 4 6.93 -26.11 12.45
N MET A 5 5.67 -25.73 12.75
CA MET A 5 4.65 -25.65 11.73
C MET A 5 5.13 -24.61 10.73
N GLY A 6 5.81 -25.07 9.68
CA GLY A 6 6.13 -24.27 8.51
C GLY A 6 4.84 -23.71 7.91
N ASN A 7 4.96 -22.87 6.87
CA ASN A 7 3.85 -22.20 6.19
C ASN A 7 2.64 -23.12 5.89
N PRO A 8 1.64 -23.21 6.80
CA PRO A 8 0.68 -24.32 6.78
C PRO A 8 -0.45 -24.07 5.79
N LEU A 9 -0.61 -22.80 5.41
CA LEU A 9 -1.57 -22.32 4.41
C LEU A 9 -0.92 -22.08 3.05
N HIS A 10 0.38 -22.39 2.90
CA HIS A 10 1.15 -22.18 1.67
C HIS A 10 1.03 -20.73 1.13
N LEU A 11 0.96 -19.74 2.03
CA LEU A 11 0.85 -18.33 1.68
C LEU A 11 2.15 -17.83 1.05
N THR A 12 2.06 -17.03 0.00
CA THR A 12 3.24 -16.51 -0.70
C THR A 12 3.53 -15.06 -0.36
N SER A 13 2.50 -14.23 -0.22
CA SER A 13 2.62 -12.79 -0.05
C SER A 13 1.30 -12.16 0.43
N LEU A 14 1.37 -10.91 0.89
CA LEU A 14 0.18 -10.07 1.08
C LEU A 14 -0.38 -9.71 -0.29
N ASN A 15 -1.65 -10.01 -0.54
CA ASN A 15 -2.29 -9.75 -1.83
C ASN A 15 -2.85 -8.32 -1.93
N HIS A 16 -3.70 -7.95 -0.97
CA HIS A 16 -4.30 -6.62 -0.90
C HIS A 16 -4.76 -6.30 0.52
N ILE A 17 -5.04 -5.02 0.76
CA ILE A 17 -5.79 -4.53 1.92
C ILE A 17 -7.15 -4.00 1.46
N SER A 18 -8.12 -4.01 2.36
CA SER A 18 -9.46 -3.49 2.12
C SER A 18 -9.71 -2.30 3.03
N LEU A 19 -10.13 -1.17 2.46
CA LEU A 19 -10.40 0.07 3.18
C LEU A 19 -11.79 0.59 2.83
N VAL A 20 -12.59 0.83 3.86
CA VAL A 20 -13.86 1.53 3.73
C VAL A 20 -13.59 3.02 3.77
N CYS A 21 -14.12 3.75 2.81
CA CYS A 21 -13.88 5.18 2.62
C CYS A 21 -15.20 5.95 2.49
N ARG A 22 -15.17 7.24 2.84
CA ARG A 22 -16.33 8.12 2.64
C ARG A 22 -16.54 8.46 1.17
N SER A 23 -15.44 8.69 0.46
CA SER A 23 -15.41 9.04 -0.95
C SER A 23 -14.33 8.24 -1.67
N VAL A 24 -14.77 7.43 -2.65
CA VAL A 24 -13.84 6.68 -3.51
C VAL A 24 -12.97 7.63 -4.33
N GLU A 25 -13.52 8.76 -4.79
CA GLU A 25 -12.77 9.74 -5.57
C GLU A 25 -11.65 10.40 -4.76
N GLU A 26 -11.96 10.87 -3.55
CA GLU A 26 -10.95 11.47 -2.65
C GLU A 26 -9.87 10.46 -2.26
N SER A 27 -10.28 9.22 -1.99
CA SER A 27 -9.36 8.13 -1.68
C SER A 27 -8.45 7.81 -2.87
N ILE A 28 -8.99 7.66 -4.08
CA ILE A 28 -8.18 7.45 -5.30
C ILE A 28 -7.18 8.59 -5.45
N ASN A 29 -7.63 9.85 -5.32
CA ASN A 29 -6.76 11.02 -5.44
C ASN A 29 -5.60 10.96 -4.44
N PHE A 30 -5.88 10.67 -3.17
CA PHE A 30 -4.86 10.53 -2.14
C PHE A 30 -3.90 9.38 -2.43
N TYR A 31 -4.40 8.15 -2.59
CA TYR A 31 -3.56 6.98 -2.77
C TYR A 31 -2.73 7.06 -4.05
N GLN A 32 -3.27 7.69 -5.11
CA GLN A 32 -2.53 7.92 -6.35
C GLN A 32 -1.48 9.01 -6.21
N ASN A 33 -1.86 10.20 -5.76
CA ASN A 33 -0.99 11.37 -5.85
C ASN A 33 -0.07 11.55 -4.63
N VAL A 34 -0.40 10.94 -3.49
CA VAL A 34 0.44 10.96 -2.28
C VAL A 34 1.26 9.69 -2.16
N LEU A 35 0.63 8.52 -2.32
CA LEU A 35 1.31 7.22 -2.15
C LEU A 35 1.73 6.55 -3.46
N GLY A 36 1.46 7.12 -4.64
CA GLY A 36 1.94 6.58 -5.91
C GLY A 36 1.26 5.29 -6.37
N PHE A 37 0.04 5.01 -5.89
CA PHE A 37 -0.78 3.92 -6.44
C PHE A 37 -1.38 4.28 -7.80
N PHE A 38 -1.80 3.29 -8.58
CA PHE A 38 -2.56 3.56 -9.80
C PHE A 38 -3.85 2.72 -9.87
N PRO A 39 -4.96 3.26 -10.40
CA PRO A 39 -6.19 2.50 -10.60
C PRO A 39 -6.00 1.33 -11.57
N VAL A 40 -6.62 0.20 -11.23
CA VAL A 40 -6.69 -0.99 -12.08
C VAL A 40 -8.13 -1.38 -12.36
N ARG A 41 -8.31 -2.18 -13.42
CA ARG A 41 -9.65 -2.60 -13.85
C ARG A 41 -10.34 -3.40 -12.75
N ARG A 42 -11.55 -2.97 -12.39
CA ARG A 42 -12.44 -3.69 -11.47
C ARG A 42 -13.12 -4.88 -12.17
N PRO A 43 -13.27 -6.03 -11.49
CA PRO A 43 -14.16 -7.09 -11.95
C PRO A 43 -15.58 -6.57 -12.17
N GLY A 44 -16.20 -6.89 -13.31
CA GLY A 44 -17.53 -6.38 -13.65
C GLY A 44 -18.68 -6.97 -12.82
N SER A 45 -18.40 -7.97 -11.99
CA SER A 45 -19.37 -8.62 -11.10
C SER A 45 -19.61 -7.87 -9.79
N PHE A 46 -18.92 -6.76 -9.55
CA PHE A 46 -19.08 -5.97 -8.35
C PHE A 46 -20.07 -4.82 -8.61
N ASP A 47 -21.13 -4.75 -7.81
CA ASP A 47 -22.29 -3.87 -7.96
C ASP A 47 -22.33 -2.71 -6.95
N PHE A 48 -21.31 -2.58 -6.09
CA PHE A 48 -21.14 -1.48 -5.15
C PHE A 48 -20.23 -0.36 -5.70
N ASP A 49 -20.19 0.80 -5.05
CA ASP A 49 -19.22 1.85 -5.37
C ASP A 49 -17.86 1.55 -4.75
N GLY A 50 -16.82 1.47 -5.58
CA GLY A 50 -15.49 1.08 -5.13
C GLY A 50 -14.44 1.13 -6.22
N ALA A 51 -13.18 0.99 -5.82
CA ALA A 51 -12.04 1.01 -6.73
C ALA A 51 -10.97 0.01 -6.32
N TRP A 52 -10.20 -0.43 -7.32
CA TRP A 52 -8.97 -1.18 -7.10
C TRP A 52 -7.79 -0.33 -7.51
N LEU A 53 -6.82 -0.23 -6.62
CA LEU A 53 -5.55 0.45 -6.83
C LEU A 53 -4.42 -0.57 -6.66
N PHE A 54 -3.31 -0.39 -7.36
CA PHE A 54 -2.17 -1.29 -7.27
C PHE A 54 -0.85 -0.51 -7.30
N SER A 55 0.10 -0.91 -6.47
CA SER A 55 1.51 -0.51 -6.53
C SER A 55 2.32 -1.35 -5.55
N TYR A 56 3.65 -1.33 -5.67
CA TYR A 56 4.57 -2.00 -4.72
C TYR A 56 4.32 -3.50 -4.50
N GLY A 57 3.62 -4.16 -5.44
CA GLY A 57 3.23 -5.57 -5.33
C GLY A 57 2.00 -5.84 -4.46
N ILE A 58 1.29 -4.81 -3.99
CA ILE A 58 0.07 -4.94 -3.18
C ILE A 58 -1.11 -4.20 -3.81
N GLY A 59 -2.31 -4.74 -3.62
CA GLY A 59 -3.57 -4.06 -3.97
C GLY A 59 -4.15 -3.25 -2.80
N ILE A 60 -4.85 -2.16 -3.13
CA ILE A 60 -5.79 -1.49 -2.22
C ILE A 60 -7.18 -1.61 -2.83
N HIS A 61 -8.08 -2.25 -2.11
CA HIS A 61 -9.49 -2.33 -2.43
C HIS A 61 -10.25 -1.27 -1.63
N LEU A 62 -10.69 -0.22 -2.32
CA LEU A 62 -11.51 0.85 -1.76
C LEU A 62 -12.98 0.48 -1.89
N LEU A 63 -13.71 0.55 -0.78
CA LEU A 63 -15.16 0.37 -0.73
C LEU A 63 -15.79 1.64 -0.21
N GLN A 64 -16.72 2.23 -0.96
CA GLN A 64 -17.46 3.37 -0.46
C GLN A 64 -18.41 2.91 0.64
N SER A 65 -18.45 3.66 1.75
CA SER A 65 -19.43 3.43 2.80
C SER A 65 -20.84 3.75 2.33
N GLU A 66 -21.82 2.93 2.73
CA GLU A 66 -23.24 3.22 2.56
C GLU A 66 -23.72 4.35 3.51
N ASP A 67 -22.94 4.65 4.56
CA ASP A 67 -23.22 5.70 5.54
C ASP A 67 -21.96 6.55 5.87
N PRO A 68 -21.47 7.35 4.90
CA PRO A 68 -20.22 8.13 5.05
C PRO A 68 -20.23 9.11 6.24
N GLU A 69 -21.38 9.68 6.57
CA GLU A 69 -21.52 10.70 7.62
C GLU A 69 -21.29 10.12 9.03
N ASN A 70 -21.64 8.84 9.22
CA ASN A 70 -21.45 8.14 10.50
C ASN A 70 -20.10 7.43 10.63
N MET A 71 -19.24 7.47 9.61
CA MET A 71 -17.89 6.96 9.75
C MET A 71 -17.10 7.74 10.80
N ARG A 72 -16.35 7.03 11.65
CA ARG A 72 -15.50 7.63 12.69
C ARG A 72 -14.48 8.57 12.07
N LYS A 73 -14.43 9.81 12.54
CA LYS A 73 -13.39 10.79 12.15
C LYS A 73 -12.23 10.68 13.14
N LYS A 74 -11.05 10.26 12.67
CA LYS A 74 -9.82 10.29 13.45
C LYS A 74 -9.00 11.50 13.05
N THR A 75 -8.70 12.37 14.01
CA THR A 75 -7.96 13.62 13.77
C THR A 75 -6.60 13.64 14.45
N GLU A 76 -6.43 12.87 15.52
CA GLU A 76 -5.17 12.75 16.25
C GLU A 76 -4.31 11.63 15.68
N ILE A 77 -3.04 11.92 15.40
CA ILE A 77 -2.08 10.94 14.93
C ILE A 77 -1.55 10.16 16.14
N ASN A 78 -1.94 8.90 16.26
CA ASN A 78 -1.47 7.97 17.29
C ASN A 78 -0.60 6.87 16.65
N PRO A 79 0.73 6.88 16.82
CA PRO A 79 1.63 5.82 16.31
C PRO A 79 1.28 4.39 16.73
N LYS A 80 0.40 4.21 17.74
CA LYS A 80 -0.05 2.90 18.23
C LYS A 80 -1.34 2.39 17.57
N ASP A 81 -1.96 3.18 16.68
CA ASP A 81 -3.14 2.75 15.94
C ASP A 81 -2.77 1.73 14.84
N ASN A 82 -3.75 0.91 14.42
CA ASN A 82 -3.60 0.01 13.27
C ASN A 82 -3.21 0.82 12.02
N HIS A 83 -2.18 0.37 11.32
CA HIS A 83 -1.64 1.04 10.13
C HIS A 83 -1.16 0.03 9.09
N ILE A 84 -0.95 0.54 7.87
CA ILE A 84 -0.08 -0.09 6.88
C ILE A 84 1.24 0.68 6.82
N SER A 85 2.33 -0.05 6.63
CA SER A 85 3.67 0.51 6.60
C SER A 85 4.32 0.35 5.24
N PHE A 86 4.99 1.39 4.76
CA PHE A 86 5.76 1.37 3.52
C PHE A 86 7.23 1.69 3.78
N GLN A 87 8.09 0.97 3.06
CA GLN A 87 9.50 1.31 2.95
C GLN A 87 9.66 2.53 2.03
N CYS A 88 10.60 3.42 2.37
CA CYS A 88 11.00 4.52 1.50
C CYS A 88 12.50 4.44 1.17
N GLU A 89 12.91 5.13 0.10
CA GLU A 89 14.32 5.32 -0.23
C GLU A 89 15.03 6.19 0.80
N THR A 90 14.42 7.32 1.18
CA THR A 90 14.98 8.26 2.16
C THR A 90 13.86 8.95 2.94
N MET A 91 13.99 8.95 4.28
CA MET A 91 12.98 9.55 5.16
C MET A 91 12.87 11.07 4.96
N SER A 92 14.00 11.73 4.68
CA SER A 92 14.05 13.17 4.41
C SER A 92 13.23 13.59 3.19
N SER A 93 13.21 12.77 2.13
CA SER A 93 12.46 13.06 0.90
C SER A 93 10.96 12.96 1.15
N VAL A 94 10.54 11.94 1.90
CA VAL A 94 9.15 11.76 2.32
C VAL A 94 8.69 12.94 3.19
N GLU A 95 9.48 13.28 4.21
CA GLU A 95 9.15 14.38 5.12
C GLU A 95 9.01 15.71 4.38
N LYS A 96 9.93 16.00 3.44
CA LYS A 96 9.85 17.19 2.58
C LYS A 96 8.55 17.21 1.77
N LYS A 97 8.17 16.09 1.17
CA LYS A 97 6.96 15.98 0.36
C LYS A 97 5.68 16.13 1.18
N LEU A 98 5.61 15.53 2.36
CA LEU A 98 4.47 15.72 3.27
C LEU A 98 4.30 17.20 3.66
N LYS A 99 5.41 17.91 3.95
CA LYS A 99 5.39 19.36 4.21
C LYS A 99 4.89 20.16 3.01
N GLU A 100 5.40 19.89 1.81
CA GLU A 100 4.97 20.56 0.57
C GLU A 100 3.47 20.37 0.29
N MET A 101 2.93 19.19 0.60
CA MET A 101 1.50 18.87 0.44
C MET A 101 0.62 19.37 1.59
N GLY A 102 1.20 19.93 2.65
CA GLY A 102 0.46 20.36 3.84
C GLY A 102 -0.13 19.22 4.66
N ILE A 103 0.40 18.01 4.52
CA ILE A 103 -0.06 16.82 5.26
C ILE A 103 0.60 16.83 6.64
N LYS A 104 -0.23 16.79 7.69
CA LYS A 104 0.25 16.65 9.08
C LYS A 104 0.79 15.24 9.30
N TYR A 105 1.92 15.14 9.99
CA TYR A 105 2.54 13.87 10.33
C TYR A 105 3.16 13.93 11.73
N ALA A 106 3.34 12.76 12.35
CA ALA A 106 4.13 12.57 13.56
C ALA A 106 5.42 11.80 13.24
N ARG A 107 6.49 12.07 13.99
CA ARG A 107 7.75 11.34 13.90
C ARG A 107 7.97 10.50 15.14
N ALA A 108 8.48 9.28 14.96
CA ALA A 108 9.02 8.47 16.03
C ALA A 108 10.39 7.90 15.62
N VAL A 109 11.17 7.51 16.62
CA VAL A 109 12.45 6.84 16.43
C VAL A 109 12.50 5.63 17.36
N VAL A 110 12.92 4.49 16.82
CA VAL A 110 13.24 3.28 17.59
C VAL A 110 14.75 3.08 17.53
N GLU A 111 15.36 2.83 18.69
CA GLU A 111 16.77 2.48 18.81
C GLU A 111 16.88 1.05 19.36
N GLU A 112 17.55 0.18 18.62
CA GLU A 112 17.83 -1.18 19.05
C GLU A 112 19.25 -1.58 18.62
N GLY A 113 20.09 -1.95 19.59
CA GLY A 113 21.46 -2.40 19.31
C GLY A 113 22.34 -1.36 18.57
N GLY A 114 22.05 -0.07 18.73
CA GLY A 114 22.72 1.03 18.02
C GLY A 114 22.23 1.27 16.60
N ILE A 115 21.17 0.60 16.16
CA ILE A 115 20.47 0.86 14.89
C ILE A 115 19.32 1.81 15.18
N HIS A 116 19.22 2.89 14.39
CA HIS A 116 18.10 3.82 14.42
C HIS A 116 17.10 3.51 13.30
N VAL A 117 15.85 3.34 13.68
CA VAL A 117 14.71 3.25 12.76
C VAL A 117 13.87 4.50 12.92
N ASP A 118 13.74 5.27 11.83
CA ASP A 118 12.88 6.42 11.74
C ASP A 118 11.50 6.00 11.24
N GLN A 119 10.47 6.60 11.83
CA GLN A 119 9.09 6.37 11.45
C GLN A 119 8.38 7.72 11.24
N LEU A 120 7.58 7.81 10.18
CA LEU A 120 6.63 8.89 9.95
C LEU A 120 5.22 8.34 9.91
N PHE A 121 4.30 8.95 10.65
CA PHE A 121 2.90 8.55 10.72
C PHE A 121 2.00 9.68 10.24
N PHE A 122 1.06 9.39 9.36
CA PHE A 122 0.05 10.33 8.88
C PHE A 122 -1.23 9.59 8.50
N HIS A 123 -2.30 10.34 8.24
CA HIS A 123 -3.58 9.76 7.86
C HIS A 123 -3.84 9.85 6.36
N ASP A 124 -4.61 8.90 5.86
CA ASP A 124 -5.39 9.07 4.63
C ASP A 124 -6.59 10.02 4.86
N PRO A 125 -7.42 10.31 3.83
CA PRO A 125 -8.55 11.23 3.95
C PRO A 125 -9.57 10.80 5.02
N ASP A 126 -9.68 9.50 5.29
CA ASP A 126 -10.68 8.93 6.19
C ASP A 126 -10.16 8.67 7.61
N GLY A 127 -8.87 8.91 7.86
CA GLY A 127 -8.22 8.74 9.16
C GLY A 127 -7.57 7.37 9.35
N PHE A 128 -7.38 6.58 8.28
CA PHE A 128 -6.58 5.37 8.32
C PHE A 128 -5.10 5.74 8.45
N MET A 129 -4.39 5.07 9.36
CA MET A 129 -3.00 5.40 9.65
C MET A 129 -2.07 4.77 8.62
N ILE A 130 -1.15 5.58 8.12
CA ILE A 130 -0.07 5.19 7.22
C ILE A 130 1.24 5.47 7.92
N GLU A 131 2.10 4.45 7.93
CA GLU A 131 3.47 4.53 8.41
C GLU A 131 4.45 4.51 7.23
N ILE A 132 5.48 5.33 7.30
CA ILE A 132 6.70 5.17 6.51
C ILE A 132 7.82 4.80 7.47
N CYS A 133 8.42 3.63 7.26
CA CYS A 133 9.46 3.10 8.12
C CYS A 133 10.68 2.63 7.31
N ASN A 134 11.89 2.84 7.82
CA ASN A 134 13.11 2.19 7.33
C ASN A 134 13.45 0.92 8.15
N CYS A 135 12.40 0.16 8.48
CA CYS A 135 12.43 -1.00 9.36
C CYS A 135 13.33 -2.14 8.84
N ASP A 136 13.65 -2.15 7.55
CA ASP A 136 14.60 -3.10 6.96
C ASP A 136 16.05 -2.97 7.48
N SER A 137 16.33 -1.90 8.23
CA SER A 137 17.58 -1.69 8.96
C SER A 137 17.73 -2.64 10.15
N LEU A 138 16.61 -3.14 10.72
CA LEU A 138 16.64 -4.07 11.85
C LEU A 138 16.71 -5.53 11.38
N PRO A 139 17.49 -6.39 12.06
CA PRO A 139 17.48 -7.81 11.78
C PRO A 139 16.13 -8.43 12.19
N VAL A 140 15.55 -9.27 11.32
CA VAL A 140 14.38 -10.07 11.68
C VAL A 140 14.86 -11.29 12.47
N ILE A 141 14.63 -11.26 13.79
CA ILE A 141 15.00 -12.35 14.71
C ILE A 141 13.71 -12.99 15.23
N PRO A 142 13.28 -14.13 14.66
CA PRO A 142 12.16 -14.91 15.19
C PRO A 142 12.39 -15.34 16.62
N LEU A 143 11.39 -15.13 17.48
CA LEU A 143 11.41 -15.49 18.90
C LEU A 143 11.64 -17.00 19.13
N ALA A 144 11.34 -17.83 18.12
CA ALA A 144 11.52 -19.28 18.15
C ALA A 144 12.91 -19.77 17.68
N GLY A 145 13.85 -18.87 17.35
CA GLY A 145 15.28 -19.21 17.29
C GLY A 145 15.95 -19.31 15.91
N GLU A 146 15.31 -18.97 14.80
CA GLU A 146 15.96 -19.01 13.47
C GLU A 146 15.92 -17.65 12.78
N MET A 147 17.08 -16.99 12.63
CA MET A 147 17.20 -15.68 11.96
C MET A 147 16.73 -15.76 10.50
N ALA A 148 15.73 -14.95 10.14
CA ALA A 148 15.34 -14.75 8.74
C ALA A 148 15.98 -13.47 8.21
N ARG A 149 16.59 -13.51 7.01
CA ARG A 149 17.09 -12.28 6.37
C ARG A 149 15.92 -11.53 5.73
N SER A 150 15.88 -10.21 5.89
CA SER A 150 14.92 -9.34 5.21
C SER A 150 15.12 -9.43 3.69
N CYS A 151 14.14 -9.98 2.97
CA CYS A 151 14.20 -10.31 1.54
C CYS A 151 13.96 -9.10 0.60
N SER A 152 14.15 -7.86 1.07
CA SER A 152 13.72 -6.65 0.34
C SER A 152 14.35 -6.49 -1.05
N ARG A 153 15.51 -7.10 -1.32
CA ARG A 153 16.24 -6.93 -2.60
C ARG A 153 15.91 -7.91 -3.71
N VAL A 154 15.27 -9.06 -3.43
CA VAL A 154 15.00 -10.07 -4.48
C VAL A 154 13.72 -9.74 -5.28
N ASN A 155 12.75 -9.06 -4.66
CA ASN A 155 11.46 -8.80 -5.31
C ASN A 155 11.46 -7.66 -6.35
N LEU A 156 12.42 -6.73 -6.28
CA LEU A 156 12.46 -5.57 -7.19
C LEU A 156 12.68 -6.00 -8.66
N GLN A 157 13.51 -7.02 -8.88
CA GLN A 157 13.79 -7.55 -10.22
C GLN A 157 12.61 -8.34 -10.80
N LEU A 158 11.89 -9.08 -9.96
CA LEU A 158 10.68 -9.82 -10.36
C LEU A 158 9.50 -8.88 -10.68
N LEU A 159 9.33 -7.79 -9.92
CA LEU A 159 8.31 -6.78 -10.18
C LEU A 159 8.57 -6.01 -11.48
N GLN A 160 9.82 -5.63 -11.76
CA GLN A 160 10.19 -5.00 -13.05
C GLN A 160 9.93 -5.95 -14.23
N GLN A 161 10.22 -7.25 -14.09
CA GLN A 161 9.94 -8.23 -15.13
C GLN A 161 8.43 -8.44 -15.35
N GLN A 162 7.61 -8.48 -14.30
CA GLN A 162 6.15 -8.56 -14.45
C GLN A 162 5.56 -7.30 -15.11
N GLN A 163 6.06 -6.10 -14.76
CA GLN A 163 5.61 -4.86 -15.40
C GLN A 163 5.94 -4.85 -16.90
N GLN A 164 7.11 -5.33 -17.31
CA GLN A 164 7.48 -5.45 -18.72
C GLN A 164 6.64 -6.51 -19.47
N GLN A 165 6.24 -7.60 -18.81
CA GLN A 165 5.40 -8.64 -19.40
C GLN A 165 3.92 -8.23 -19.54
N LEU A 166 3.42 -7.30 -18.72
CA LEU A 166 2.04 -6.80 -18.76
C LEU A 166 1.83 -5.66 -19.77
N GLN A 167 2.89 -4.95 -20.19
CA GLN A 167 2.81 -3.86 -21.16
C GLN A 167 2.14 -4.24 -22.50
N PRO A 168 2.41 -5.41 -23.12
CA PRO A 168 1.76 -5.82 -24.36
C PRO A 168 0.25 -6.04 -24.18
N LEU A 169 -0.19 -6.62 -23.06
CA LEU A 169 -1.60 -6.87 -22.74
C LEU A 169 -2.38 -5.57 -22.53
N VAL A 170 -1.77 -4.59 -21.85
CA VAL A 170 -2.36 -3.26 -21.65
C VAL A 170 -2.50 -2.53 -23.00
N GLN A 171 -1.49 -2.62 -23.87
CA GLN A 171 -1.55 -2.05 -25.23
C GLN A 171 -2.61 -2.75 -26.10
N GLN A 172 -2.75 -4.06 -26.00
CA GLN A 172 -3.76 -4.83 -26.73
C GLN A 172 -5.18 -4.45 -26.28
N SER A 173 -5.41 -4.32 -24.97
CA SER A 173 -6.70 -3.87 -24.42
C SER A 173 -7.04 -2.44 -24.84
N ALA A 174 -6.06 -1.53 -24.84
CA ALA A 174 -6.26 -0.14 -25.28
C ALA A 174 -6.59 -0.04 -26.77
N ARG A 175 -5.90 -0.83 -27.62
CA ARG A 175 -6.20 -0.92 -29.05
C ARG A 175 -7.60 -1.49 -29.31
N MET A 176 -7.98 -2.55 -28.59
CA MET A 176 -9.30 -3.16 -28.72
C MET A 176 -10.43 -2.18 -28.35
N GLN A 177 -10.24 -1.36 -27.30
CA GLN A 177 -11.18 -0.31 -26.92
C GLN A 177 -11.27 0.83 -27.95
N ALA A 178 -10.15 1.20 -28.58
CA ALA A 178 -10.13 2.20 -29.66
C ALA A 178 -10.87 1.71 -30.92
N THR A 179 -10.65 0.45 -31.32
CA THR A 179 -11.34 -0.15 -32.49
C THR A 179 -12.85 -0.29 -32.28
N ILE A 180 -13.29 -0.51 -31.04
CA ILE A 180 -14.73 -0.52 -30.71
C ILE A 180 -15.33 0.89 -30.84
N ARG A 181 -14.60 1.95 -30.48
CA ARG A 181 -15.06 3.34 -30.63
C ARG A 181 -15.17 3.77 -32.10
N GLU A 182 -14.27 3.31 -32.98
CA GLU A 182 -14.30 3.63 -34.42
C GLU A 182 -15.41 2.91 -35.21
N LYS A 183 -16.00 1.83 -34.67
CA LYS A 183 -17.09 1.09 -35.33
C LYS A 183 -18.50 1.53 -34.89
N VAL A 184 -18.59 2.50 -33.98
CA VAL A 184 -19.86 2.99 -33.40
C VAL A 184 -20.14 4.46 -33.82
N LEU A 185 -19.31 5.02 -34.70
CA LEU A 185 -19.54 6.26 -35.45
C LEU A 185 -19.70 5.92 -36.93
#